data_AF-A0A402AS67-F1
#
_entry.id   AF-A0A402AS67-F1
#
_cell.length_a   1.000
_cell.length_b   1.000
_cell.length_c   1.000
_cell.angle_alpha   90.00
_cell.angle_beta   90.00
_cell.angle_gamma   90.00
#
_symmetry.space_group_name_H-M   'P 1'
#
loop_
_entity.id
_entity.type
_entity.pdbx_description
1 polymer ?
#
loop_
_entity_poly.entity_id
_entity_poly.type
_entity_poly.pdbx_seq_one_letter_code
_entity_poly.pdbx_strand_id
1 'polypeptide(L)'
;MLYLALAFSFLWFIFIAPNEWSRHVWQGILLGMLMVSVTFGLLIQNTFTLRVKLVYIALCVIATASMVNYQVLEPKFFLDQHSIDKWRAVQYIHGSDGFPHVAIFSMADQQALISYFNAHIHQDDRVYYEGGFLVAEVSPLVDKVFYPLNRYFNNEEFNPDNGSSYLIFGPYQQGPWSIVAPDYMHIKMASLCDQVVFRNSSYILCTLKE
;
A
#
# COMPACT_ATOMS: atom_id res chain seq x y z
N MET A 1 20.31 14.01 -25.24
CA MET A 1 19.74 14.71 -24.07
C MET A 1 18.59 13.95 -23.42
N LEU A 2 17.55 13.53 -24.15
CA LEU A 2 16.39 12.85 -23.58
C LEU A 2 16.72 11.55 -22.81
N TYR A 3 17.63 10.72 -23.36
CA TYR A 3 18.05 9.46 -22.74
C TYR A 3 18.79 9.66 -21.41
N LEU A 4 19.63 10.70 -21.32
CA LEU A 4 20.34 11.07 -20.09
C LEU A 4 19.37 11.58 -19.02
N ALA A 5 18.36 12.37 -19.40
CA ALA A 5 17.31 12.80 -18.49
C ALA A 5 16.48 11.61 -17.97
N LEU A 6 16.10 10.68 -18.85
CA LEU A 6 15.42 9.42 -18.50
C LEU A 6 16.23 8.58 -17.52
N ALA A 7 17.53 8.39 -17.77
CA ALA A 7 18.41 7.61 -16.90
C ALA A 7 18.58 8.26 -15.52
N PHE A 8 18.72 9.59 -15.45
CA PHE A 8 18.80 10.32 -14.19
C PHE A 8 17.50 10.23 -13.39
N SER A 9 16.34 10.42 -14.03
CA SER A 9 15.04 10.26 -13.39
C SER A 9 14.81 8.83 -12.91
N PHE A 10 15.25 7.82 -13.67
CA PHE A 10 15.15 6.41 -13.29
C PHE A 10 16.03 6.07 -12.09
N LEU A 11 17.29 6.54 -12.06
CA LEU A 11 18.19 6.38 -10.92
C LEU A 11 17.63 7.03 -9.66
N TRP A 12 17.05 8.22 -9.78
CA TRP A 12 16.36 8.89 -8.68
C TRP A 12 15.21 8.03 -8.12
N PHE A 13 14.38 7.43 -9.00
CA PHE A 13 13.27 6.57 -8.58
C PHE A 13 13.70 5.25 -7.92
N ILE A 14 14.77 4.61 -8.41
CA ILE A 14 15.24 3.33 -7.83
C ILE A 14 15.91 3.54 -6.47
N PHE A 15 16.71 4.58 -6.32
CA PHE A 15 17.61 4.69 -5.15
C PHE A 15 17.12 5.66 -4.08
N ILE A 16 16.24 6.62 -4.42
CA ILE A 16 15.81 7.67 -3.48
C ILE A 16 14.33 7.52 -3.09
N ALA A 17 13.44 7.22 -4.05
CA ALA A 17 12.00 7.11 -3.80
C ALA A 17 11.50 5.90 -2.97
N PRO A 18 12.18 4.73 -2.86
CA PRO A 18 11.63 3.58 -2.15
C PRO A 18 11.37 3.83 -0.66
N ASN A 19 12.08 4.78 -0.06
CA ASN A 19 12.03 4.99 1.39
C ASN A 19 10.84 5.82 1.87
N GLU A 20 10.11 6.51 0.99
CA GLU A 20 9.07 7.43 1.46
C GLU A 20 7.77 7.45 0.62
N TRP A 21 7.76 7.03 -0.66
CA TRP A 21 6.60 7.25 -1.54
C TRP A 21 6.32 6.08 -2.49
N SER A 22 5.72 5.00 -1.99
CA SER A 22 5.29 3.81 -2.76
C SER A 22 4.41 4.17 -3.98
N ARG A 23 3.68 5.29 -3.92
CA ARG A 23 2.87 5.83 -5.02
C ARG A 23 3.65 6.18 -6.31
N HIS A 24 4.97 6.31 -6.23
CA HIS A 24 5.79 6.65 -7.39
C HIS A 24 6.56 5.48 -8.01
N VAL A 25 6.48 4.28 -7.43
CA VAL A 25 7.08 3.07 -8.00
C VAL A 25 6.57 2.85 -9.44
N TRP A 26 5.29 3.14 -9.70
CA TRP A 26 4.69 3.07 -11.02
C TRP A 26 5.37 3.97 -12.06
N GLN A 27 5.76 5.19 -11.67
CA GLN A 27 6.45 6.13 -12.56
C GLN A 27 7.87 5.66 -12.87
N GLY A 28 8.57 5.10 -11.87
CA GLY A 28 9.88 4.46 -12.06
C GLY A 28 9.81 3.27 -13.01
N ILE A 29 8.81 2.39 -12.88
CA ILE A 29 8.57 1.25 -13.77
C ILE A 29 8.34 1.72 -15.21
N LEU A 30 7.45 2.70 -15.41
CA LEU A 30 7.18 3.28 -16.73
C LEU A 30 8.44 3.87 -17.38
N LEU A 31 9.21 4.66 -16.63
CA LEU A 31 10.47 5.24 -17.11
C LEU A 31 11.50 4.14 -17.47
N GLY A 32 11.57 3.08 -16.67
CA GLY A 32 12.42 1.91 -16.94
C GLY A 32 12.04 1.19 -18.23
N MET A 33 10.74 0.91 -18.41
CA MET A 33 10.23 0.31 -19.65
C MET A 33 10.52 1.19 -20.88
N LEU A 34 10.36 2.50 -20.76
CA LEU A 34 10.68 3.47 -21.82
C LEU A 34 12.17 3.45 -22.17
N MET A 35 13.04 3.46 -21.16
CA MET A 35 14.48 3.45 -21.35
C MET A 35 14.95 2.15 -22.02
N VAL A 36 14.46 1.00 -21.56
CA VAL A 36 14.72 -0.31 -22.16
C VAL A 36 14.23 -0.35 -23.62
N SER A 37 13.02 0.15 -23.88
CA SER A 37 12.43 0.19 -25.23
C SER A 37 13.23 1.06 -26.20
N VAL A 38 13.69 2.23 -25.76
CA VAL A 38 14.53 3.13 -26.57
C VAL A 38 15.89 2.49 -26.86
N THR A 39 16.51 1.85 -25.86
CA THR A 39 17.79 1.15 -26.04
C THR A 39 17.66 0.01 -27.04
N PHE A 40 16.63 -0.82 -26.93
CA PHE A 40 16.36 -1.87 -27.92
C PHE A 40 16.09 -1.29 -29.31
N GLY A 41 15.29 -0.22 -29.41
CA GLY A 41 15.02 0.46 -30.68
C GLY A 41 16.28 0.96 -31.37
N LEU A 42 17.19 1.60 -30.61
CA LEU A 42 18.47 2.10 -31.13
C LEU A 42 19.41 0.98 -31.59
N LEU A 43 19.50 -0.10 -30.80
CA LEU A 43 20.30 -1.28 -31.16
C LEU A 43 19.77 -1.97 -32.44
N ILE A 44 18.44 -2.09 -32.56
CA ILE A 44 17.80 -2.64 -33.75
C ILE A 44 18.00 -1.74 -34.97
N GLN A 45 17.96 -0.42 -34.79
CA GLN A 45 18.05 0.53 -35.90
C GLN A 45 19.43 0.53 -36.55
N ASN A 46 20.50 0.57 -35.75
CA ASN A 46 21.87 0.80 -36.23
C ASN A 46 22.70 -0.45 -36.48
N THR A 47 22.36 -1.61 -35.90
CA THR A 47 23.28 -2.77 -35.89
C THR A 47 22.86 -3.91 -36.82
N PHE A 48 21.59 -3.99 -37.23
CA PHE A 48 21.05 -5.18 -37.88
C PHE A 48 20.47 -4.92 -39.27
N THR A 49 20.62 -5.87 -40.19
CA THR A 49 19.93 -5.89 -41.49
C THR A 49 18.45 -6.23 -41.31
N LEU A 50 17.58 -5.81 -42.24
CA LEU A 50 16.11 -5.98 -42.14
C LEU A 50 15.67 -7.41 -41.76
N ARG A 51 16.34 -8.44 -42.31
CA ARG A 51 16.05 -9.85 -41.99
C ARG A 51 16.31 -10.19 -40.53
N VAL A 52 17.41 -9.69 -39.96
CA VAL A 52 17.75 -9.90 -38.54
C VAL A 52 16.80 -9.11 -37.64
N LYS A 53 16.36 -7.91 -38.06
CA LYS A 53 15.34 -7.14 -37.33
C LYS A 53 14.02 -7.91 -37.21
N LEU A 54 13.56 -8.55 -38.29
CA LEU A 54 12.32 -9.35 -38.27
C LEU A 54 12.43 -10.58 -37.36
N VAL A 55 13.55 -11.30 -37.40
CA VAL A 55 13.82 -12.44 -36.51
C VAL A 55 13.84 -11.99 -35.05
N TYR A 56 14.49 -10.85 -34.77
CA TYR A 56 14.55 -10.29 -33.43
C TYR A 56 13.17 -9.88 -32.89
N ILE A 57 12.37 -9.19 -33.71
CA ILE A 57 10.99 -8.83 -33.35
C ILE A 57 10.16 -10.09 -33.08
N ALA A 58 10.28 -11.12 -33.92
CA ALA A 58 9.59 -12.39 -33.70
C ALA A 58 10.00 -13.04 -32.38
N LEU A 59 11.30 -13.04 -32.04
CA LEU A 59 11.78 -13.53 -30.74
C LEU A 59 11.25 -12.72 -29.56
N CYS A 60 11.15 -11.39 -29.66
CA CYS A 60 10.54 -10.56 -28.62
C CYS A 60 9.05 -10.86 -28.43
N VAL A 61 8.30 -11.06 -29.53
CA VAL A 61 6.89 -11.45 -29.48
C VAL A 61 6.72 -12.83 -28.84
N ILE A 62 7.58 -13.80 -29.18
CA ILE A 62 7.55 -15.13 -28.57
C ILE A 62 7.92 -15.07 -27.08
N ALA A 63 8.96 -14.31 -26.72
CA ALA A 63 9.39 -14.15 -25.33
C ALA A 63 8.28 -13.51 -24.48
N THR A 64 7.69 -12.41 -24.95
CA THR A 64 6.56 -11.77 -24.26
C THR A 64 5.35 -12.70 -24.16
N ALA A 65 4.98 -13.40 -25.25
CA ALA A 65 3.90 -14.39 -25.23
C ALA A 65 4.18 -15.58 -24.29
N SER A 66 5.45 -15.92 -24.04
CA SER A 66 5.83 -17.00 -23.11
C SER A 66 5.79 -16.60 -21.63
N MET A 67 5.94 -15.31 -21.33
CA MET A 67 5.81 -14.77 -19.96
C MET A 67 4.36 -14.59 -19.53
N VAL A 68 3.43 -14.68 -20.48
CA VAL A 68 2.00 -14.60 -20.21
C VAL A 68 1.54 -15.93 -19.59
N ASN A 69 1.10 -15.90 -18.33
CA ASN A 69 0.49 -17.06 -17.70
C ASN A 69 -0.95 -17.23 -18.19
N TYR A 70 -1.13 -18.04 -19.22
CA TYR A 70 -2.44 -18.33 -19.82
C TYR A 70 -3.45 -18.93 -18.84
N GLN A 71 -3.02 -19.51 -17.73
CA GLN A 71 -3.92 -20.10 -16.72
C GLN A 71 -4.66 -19.05 -15.89
N VAL A 72 -4.16 -17.80 -15.86
CA VAL A 72 -4.73 -16.69 -15.08
C VAL A 72 -5.44 -15.66 -15.99
N LEU A 73 -5.29 -15.81 -17.30
CA LEU A 73 -5.93 -14.93 -18.28
C LEU A 73 -7.41 -15.27 -18.41
N GLU A 74 -8.26 -14.37 -17.94
CA GLU A 74 -9.70 -14.35 -18.23
C GLU A 74 -10.01 -13.20 -19.22
N PRO A 75 -9.74 -13.36 -20.53
CA PRO A 75 -10.06 -12.34 -21.52
C PRO A 75 -11.58 -12.25 -21.68
N LYS A 76 -12.21 -11.40 -20.87
CA LYS A 76 -13.62 -11.04 -20.98
C LYS A 76 -13.74 -9.60 -21.46
N PHE A 77 -14.49 -9.39 -22.54
CA PHE A 77 -14.83 -8.04 -23.01
C PHE A 77 -15.83 -7.33 -22.08
N PHE A 78 -16.59 -8.10 -21.31
CA PHE A 78 -17.54 -7.61 -20.31
C PHE A 78 -17.28 -8.30 -18.98
N LEU A 79 -17.01 -7.53 -17.94
CA LEU A 79 -16.82 -8.03 -16.59
C LEU A 79 -18.19 -8.31 -15.96
N ASP A 80 -18.46 -9.57 -15.61
CA ASP A 80 -19.62 -9.95 -14.81
C ASP A 80 -19.30 -9.80 -13.31
N GLN A 81 -20.35 -9.69 -12.49
CA GLN A 81 -20.20 -9.50 -11.05
C GLN A 81 -19.41 -10.65 -10.40
N HIS A 82 -19.54 -11.88 -10.92
CA HIS A 82 -18.82 -13.04 -10.42
C HIS A 82 -17.30 -12.95 -10.67
N SER A 83 -16.85 -12.51 -11.85
CA SER A 83 -15.43 -12.25 -12.13
C SER A 83 -14.91 -11.08 -11.30
N ILE A 84 -15.72 -10.03 -11.09
CA ILE A 84 -15.37 -8.93 -10.18
C ILE A 84 -15.18 -9.46 -8.76
N ASP A 85 -16.10 -10.29 -8.26
CA ASP A 85 -16.03 -10.84 -6.92
C ASP A 85 -14.88 -11.84 -6.76
N LYS A 86 -14.59 -12.64 -7.79
CA LYS A 86 -13.42 -13.54 -7.84
C LYS A 86 -12.11 -12.76 -7.86
N TRP A 87 -12.02 -11.69 -8.65
CA TRP A 87 -10.85 -10.81 -8.65
C TRP A 87 -10.69 -10.13 -7.29
N ARG A 88 -11.77 -9.63 -6.68
CA ARG A 88 -11.75 -9.11 -5.31
C ARG A 88 -11.24 -10.16 -4.33
N ALA A 89 -11.75 -11.39 -4.38
CA ALA A 89 -11.33 -12.47 -3.48
C ALA A 89 -9.84 -12.84 -3.60
N VAL A 90 -9.27 -12.80 -4.81
CA VAL A 90 -7.84 -13.07 -5.07
C VAL A 90 -6.96 -11.86 -4.72
N GLN A 91 -7.45 -10.63 -4.91
CA GLN A 91 -6.76 -9.38 -4.58
C GLN A 91 -6.44 -9.23 -3.08
N TYR A 92 -7.23 -9.86 -2.21
CA TYR A 92 -7.06 -9.78 -0.75
C TYR A 92 -5.95 -10.67 -0.19
N ILE A 93 -5.31 -11.51 -1.00
CA ILE A 93 -4.24 -12.42 -0.54
C ILE A 93 -2.89 -11.66 -0.44
N HIS A 94 -2.67 -10.61 -1.25
CA HIS A 94 -1.40 -9.88 -1.33
C HIS A 94 -1.50 -8.35 -1.16
N GLY A 95 -2.64 -7.86 -0.67
CA GLY A 95 -2.73 -6.59 0.04
C GLY A 95 -2.59 -5.28 -0.74
N SER A 96 -2.09 -5.31 -1.98
CA SER A 96 -1.77 -4.11 -2.76
C SER A 96 -2.59 -3.93 -4.04
N ASP A 97 -3.51 -4.84 -4.36
CA ASP A 97 -4.11 -4.95 -5.70
C ASP A 97 -5.55 -4.45 -5.81
N GLY A 98 -6.02 -3.60 -4.90
CA GLY A 98 -7.40 -3.12 -4.99
C GLY A 98 -7.56 -1.87 -5.88
N PHE A 99 -8.71 -1.75 -6.55
CA PHE A 99 -8.97 -0.65 -7.48
C PHE A 99 -9.16 0.71 -6.78
N PRO A 100 -8.69 1.84 -7.38
CA PRO A 100 -8.78 3.19 -6.78
C PRO A 100 -10.19 3.69 -6.44
N HIS A 101 -11.24 3.06 -6.95
CA HIS A 101 -12.63 3.49 -6.80
C HIS A 101 -13.37 2.81 -5.65
N VAL A 102 -12.78 1.79 -5.03
CA VAL A 102 -13.43 1.16 -3.87
C VAL A 102 -13.04 1.96 -2.64
N ALA A 103 -14.03 2.38 -1.87
CA ALA A 103 -13.78 3.13 -0.65
C ALA A 103 -12.86 2.29 0.27
N ILE A 104 -11.65 2.80 0.50
CA ILE A 104 -10.68 2.23 1.45
C ILE A 104 -11.30 2.18 2.86
N PHE A 105 -12.26 3.06 3.11
CA PHE A 105 -12.96 3.24 4.37
C PHE A 105 -14.47 3.08 4.18
N SER A 106 -15.09 2.15 4.91
CA SER A 106 -16.55 2.09 5.02
C SER A 106 -17.04 3.26 5.88
N MET A 107 -18.02 4.03 5.39
CA MET A 107 -18.64 5.12 6.17
C MET A 107 -19.23 4.59 7.49
N ALA A 108 -19.78 3.38 7.49
CA ALA A 108 -20.32 2.76 8.71
C ALA A 108 -19.21 2.48 9.74
N ASP A 109 -18.05 2.01 9.28
CA ASP A 109 -16.90 1.72 10.15
C ASP A 109 -16.29 3.01 10.72
N GLN A 110 -16.24 4.08 9.91
CA GLN A 110 -15.82 5.40 10.37
C GLN A 110 -16.79 5.96 11.43
N GLN A 111 -18.10 5.89 11.19
CA GLN A 111 -19.11 6.38 12.12
C GLN A 111 -19.05 5.62 13.46
N ALA A 112 -18.83 4.31 13.42
CA ALA A 112 -18.66 3.48 14.62
C ALA A 112 -17.42 3.88 15.43
N LEU A 113 -16.29 4.13 14.75
CA LEU A 113 -15.07 4.61 15.37
C LEU A 113 -15.24 5.98 16.01
N ILE A 114 -15.86 6.94 15.31
CA ILE A 114 -16.16 8.28 15.82
C ILE A 114 -17.04 8.20 17.06
N SER A 115 -18.09 7.38 17.00
CA SER A 115 -19.00 7.17 18.13
C SER A 115 -18.27 6.58 19.34
N TYR A 116 -17.34 5.65 19.12
CA TYR A 116 -16.52 5.09 20.18
C TYR A 116 -15.60 6.14 20.82
N PHE A 117 -14.89 6.92 20.00
CA PHE A 117 -13.99 7.98 20.46
C PHE A 117 -14.75 9.00 21.33
N ASN A 118 -15.89 9.48 20.86
CA ASN A 118 -16.71 10.46 21.59
C ASN A 118 -17.21 9.94 22.95
N ALA A 119 -17.38 8.63 23.11
CA ALA A 119 -17.94 8.04 24.31
C ALA A 119 -16.86 7.54 25.31
N HIS A 120 -15.66 7.20 24.85
CA HIS A 120 -14.67 6.48 25.67
C HIS A 120 -13.27 7.09 25.68
N ILE A 121 -12.94 7.97 24.74
CA ILE A 121 -11.60 8.56 24.63
C ILE A 121 -11.67 10.04 25.04
N HIS A 122 -11.08 10.35 26.18
CA HIS A 122 -11.08 11.67 26.81
C HIS A 122 -9.97 12.55 26.25
N GLN A 123 -10.01 13.87 26.47
CA GLN A 123 -8.99 14.78 25.93
C GLN A 123 -7.57 14.43 26.41
N ASP A 124 -7.44 13.99 27.66
CA ASP A 124 -6.16 13.64 28.28
C ASP A 124 -5.59 12.32 27.76
N ASP A 125 -6.37 11.52 27.02
CA ASP A 125 -5.91 10.27 26.42
C ASP A 125 -5.05 10.51 25.18
N ARG A 126 -3.98 9.74 25.01
CA ARG A 126 -3.12 9.80 23.80
C ARG A 126 -3.38 8.64 22.89
N VAL A 127 -3.42 8.94 21.59
CA VAL A 127 -3.60 7.95 20.54
C VAL A 127 -2.37 7.93 19.67
N TYR A 128 -1.75 6.76 19.57
CA TYR A 128 -0.56 6.51 18.78
C TYR A 128 -0.93 5.70 17.54
N TYR A 129 -0.20 5.92 16.46
CA TYR A 129 -0.33 5.14 15.22
C TYR A 129 1.03 4.61 14.79
N GLU A 130 1.00 3.46 14.12
CA GLU A 130 2.20 2.93 13.51
C GLU A 130 2.59 3.74 12.27
N GLY A 131 3.83 4.25 12.25
CA GLY A 131 4.36 5.02 11.13
C GLY A 131 4.39 4.22 9.84
N GLY A 132 4.27 4.91 8.70
CA GLY A 132 4.25 4.29 7.36
C GLY A 132 2.85 3.93 6.85
N PHE A 133 1.81 4.08 7.68
CA PHE A 133 0.42 3.83 7.30
C PHE A 133 -0.44 5.10 7.41
N LEU A 134 -1.43 5.23 6.51
CA LEU A 134 -2.38 6.33 6.51
C LEU A 134 -3.47 6.13 7.57
N VAL A 135 -3.08 6.18 8.84
CA VAL A 135 -4.01 6.22 9.99
C VAL A 135 -4.31 7.67 10.40
N ALA A 136 -3.51 8.62 9.90
CA ALA A 136 -3.64 10.05 10.17
C ALA A 136 -4.96 10.66 9.65
N GLU A 137 -5.67 10.00 8.74
CA GLU A 137 -6.95 10.48 8.22
C GLU A 137 -8.09 10.40 9.24
N VAL A 138 -7.94 9.58 10.30
CA VAL A 138 -8.93 9.47 11.38
C VAL A 138 -8.85 10.63 12.36
N SER A 139 -7.64 11.12 12.64
CA SER A 139 -7.38 12.23 13.57
C SER A 139 -8.32 13.44 13.40
N PRO A 140 -8.53 13.98 12.17
CA PRO A 140 -9.47 15.08 11.96
C PRO A 140 -10.95 14.68 12.13
N LEU A 141 -11.30 13.40 11.95
CA LEU A 141 -12.68 12.92 12.10
C LEU A 141 -13.11 12.83 13.57
N VAL A 142 -12.15 12.59 14.47
CA VAL A 142 -12.38 12.46 15.92
C VAL A 142 -11.89 13.66 16.73
N ASP A 143 -11.51 14.75 16.04
CA ASP A 143 -10.98 15.99 16.62
C ASP A 143 -9.89 15.75 17.68
N LYS A 144 -8.92 14.87 17.36
CA LYS A 144 -7.85 14.49 18.28
C LYS A 144 -6.55 14.28 17.55
N VAL A 145 -5.46 14.83 18.08
CA VAL A 145 -4.12 14.69 17.51
C VAL A 145 -3.59 13.28 17.77
N PHE A 146 -3.13 12.61 16.71
CA PHE A 146 -2.49 11.30 16.81
C PHE A 146 -0.98 11.44 16.72
N TYR A 147 -0.26 10.59 17.44
CA TYR A 147 1.20 10.63 17.54
C TYR A 147 1.83 9.38 16.93
N PRO A 148 3.00 9.47 16.29
CA PRO A 148 3.67 8.27 15.80
C PRO A 148 4.18 7.43 16.97
N LEU A 149 4.05 6.10 16.87
CA LEU A 149 4.34 5.13 17.93
C LEU A 149 5.78 5.21 18.47
N ASN A 150 6.72 5.65 17.64
CA ASN A 150 8.11 5.85 18.06
C ASN A 150 8.24 6.89 19.20
N ARG A 151 7.32 7.85 19.34
CA ARG A 151 7.34 8.78 20.48
C ARG A 151 7.07 8.08 21.80
N TYR A 152 6.19 7.08 21.80
CA TYR A 152 5.89 6.31 23.00
C TYR A 152 7.12 5.53 23.50
N PHE A 153 7.77 4.76 22.61
CA PHE A 153 8.89 3.90 23.01
C PHE A 153 10.24 4.61 23.08
N ASN A 154 10.53 5.56 22.19
CA ASN A 154 11.88 6.14 22.08
C ASN A 154 12.04 7.42 22.90
N ASN A 155 10.96 8.17 23.12
CA ASN A 155 11.02 9.44 23.84
C ASN A 155 10.41 9.34 25.25
N GLU A 156 9.95 8.14 25.66
CA GLU A 156 9.26 7.90 26.92
C GLU A 156 8.09 8.90 27.13
N GLU A 157 7.47 9.35 26.03
CA GLU A 157 6.26 10.16 26.06
C GLU A 157 5.05 9.26 26.34
N PHE A 158 5.18 8.42 27.38
CA PHE A 158 4.04 7.83 28.07
C PHE A 158 3.13 8.97 28.50
N ASN A 159 1.81 8.76 28.44
CA ASN A 159 0.86 9.84 28.59
C ASN A 159 1.13 10.69 29.86
N PRO A 160 1.49 11.98 29.74
CA PRO A 160 2.07 12.75 30.85
C PRO A 160 1.05 13.17 31.92
N ASP A 161 -0.26 12.98 31.67
CA ASP A 161 -1.34 13.57 32.46
C ASP A 161 -2.34 12.53 33.02
N ASN A 162 -1.88 11.36 33.48
CA ASN A 162 -2.71 10.25 34.00
C ASN A 162 -3.75 9.67 33.01
N GLY A 163 -3.75 10.06 31.74
CA GLY A 163 -4.61 9.49 30.70
C GLY A 163 -4.10 8.13 30.20
N SER A 164 -4.94 7.42 29.46
CA SER A 164 -4.57 6.14 28.84
C SER A 164 -3.81 6.34 27.53
N SER A 165 -2.90 5.41 27.21
CA SER A 165 -2.17 5.37 25.94
C SER A 165 -2.79 4.32 25.02
N TYR A 166 -3.30 4.74 23.87
CA TYR A 166 -3.96 3.87 22.90
C TYR A 166 -3.14 3.72 21.63
N LEU A 167 -3.18 2.55 21.00
CA LEU A 167 -2.65 2.31 19.66
C LEU A 167 -3.81 2.03 18.70
N ILE A 168 -3.83 2.78 17.59
CA ILE A 168 -4.78 2.59 16.50
C ILE A 168 -4.13 1.96 15.27
N PHE A 169 -4.78 0.93 14.74
CA PHE A 169 -4.50 0.33 13.44
C PHE A 169 -5.65 0.66 12.47
N GLY A 170 -5.30 1.01 11.24
CA GLY A 170 -6.26 1.39 10.20
C GLY A 170 -6.43 0.35 9.11
N PRO A 171 -7.15 0.70 8.02
CA PRO A 171 -7.54 -0.25 6.98
C PRO A 171 -6.38 -0.82 6.16
N TYR A 172 -5.23 -0.16 6.21
CA TYR A 172 -4.00 -0.60 5.54
C TYR A 172 -3.23 -1.65 6.33
N GLN A 173 -3.56 -1.83 7.61
CA GLN A 173 -3.00 -2.89 8.45
C GLN A 173 -4.02 -4.00 8.70
N GLN A 174 -5.31 -3.67 8.73
CA GLN A 174 -6.39 -4.63 8.87
C GLN A 174 -7.48 -4.41 7.82
N GLY A 175 -8.02 -5.51 7.31
CA GLY A 175 -9.22 -5.48 6.48
C GLY A 175 -8.89 -5.66 5.01
N PRO A 176 -9.85 -5.37 4.12
CA PRO A 176 -9.71 -5.69 2.70
C PRO A 176 -8.58 -4.90 2.01
N TRP A 177 -8.06 -3.83 2.61
CA TRP A 177 -7.01 -2.99 2.00
C TRP A 177 -5.65 -3.15 2.68
N SER A 178 -5.51 -4.22 3.47
CA SER A 178 -4.31 -4.49 4.25
C SER A 178 -3.11 -4.74 3.32
N ILE A 179 -2.15 -3.82 3.28
CA ILE A 179 -0.91 -3.96 2.47
C ILE A 179 0.18 -4.79 3.19
N VAL A 180 -0.13 -5.29 4.39
CA VAL A 180 0.79 -6.03 5.25
C VAL A 180 0.54 -7.54 5.18
N ALA A 181 1.53 -8.32 5.65
CA ALA A 181 1.44 -9.79 5.68
C ALA A 181 0.25 -10.29 6.55
N PRO A 182 -0.32 -11.48 6.28
CA PRO A 182 -1.48 -11.98 7.01
C PRO A 182 -1.30 -12.13 8.53
N ASP A 183 -0.07 -12.38 8.98
CA ASP A 183 0.32 -12.53 10.39
C ASP A 183 0.69 -11.19 11.06
N TYR A 184 0.81 -10.12 10.29
CA TYR A 184 1.27 -8.82 10.76
C TYR A 184 0.48 -8.32 11.96
N MET A 185 -0.84 -8.30 11.87
CA MET A 185 -1.70 -7.82 12.95
C MET A 185 -1.59 -8.68 14.20
N HIS A 186 -1.54 -10.00 14.04
CA HIS A 186 -1.37 -10.90 15.17
C HIS A 186 -0.05 -10.65 15.90
N ILE A 187 1.05 -10.50 15.15
CA ILE A 187 2.38 -10.20 15.70
C ILE A 187 2.38 -8.84 16.40
N LYS A 188 1.90 -7.79 15.72
CA LYS A 188 1.92 -6.42 16.23
C LYS A 188 1.06 -6.26 17.47
N MET A 189 -0.16 -6.82 17.47
CA MET A 189 -1.03 -6.80 18.63
C MET A 189 -0.41 -7.56 19.80
N ALA A 190 0.16 -8.75 19.58
CA ALA A 190 0.82 -9.50 20.65
C ALA A 190 1.99 -8.73 21.27
N SER A 191 2.75 -7.97 20.46
CA SER A 191 3.87 -7.17 20.94
C SER A 191 3.47 -5.84 21.59
N LEU A 192 2.44 -5.16 21.10
CA LEU A 192 2.16 -3.76 21.43
C LEU A 192 0.89 -3.55 22.25
N CYS A 193 -0.13 -4.39 22.07
CA CYS A 193 -1.44 -4.20 22.69
C CYS A 193 -1.56 -4.96 23.99
N ASP A 194 -1.91 -4.27 25.07
CA ASP A 194 -2.32 -4.89 26.33
C ASP A 194 -3.75 -5.44 26.20
N GLN A 195 -4.72 -4.57 25.89
CA GLN A 195 -6.11 -4.95 25.69
C GLN A 195 -6.71 -4.29 24.45
N VAL A 196 -7.43 -5.07 23.62
CA VAL A 196 -8.25 -4.51 22.54
C VAL A 196 -9.52 -3.91 23.12
N VAL A 197 -9.73 -2.62 22.87
CA VAL A 197 -10.87 -1.86 23.40
C VAL A 197 -11.93 -1.55 22.33
N PHE A 198 -11.53 -1.53 21.05
CA PHE A 198 -12.44 -1.38 19.93
C PHE A 198 -11.96 -2.18 18.72
N ARG A 199 -12.90 -2.77 17.99
CA ARG A 199 -12.63 -3.48 16.74
C ARG A 199 -13.83 -3.44 15.80
N ASN A 200 -13.59 -3.11 14.54
CA ASN A 200 -14.52 -3.36 13.43
C ASN A 200 -13.74 -3.92 12.22
N SER A 201 -14.33 -3.93 11.03
CA SER A 201 -13.69 -4.45 9.81
C SER A 201 -12.45 -3.65 9.37
N SER A 202 -12.41 -2.35 9.68
CA SER A 202 -11.40 -1.42 9.18
C SER A 202 -10.39 -0.95 10.24
N TYR A 203 -10.74 -1.01 11.51
CA TYR A 203 -9.99 -0.40 12.59
C TYR A 203 -9.87 -1.33 13.80
N ILE A 204 -8.73 -1.25 14.47
CA ILE A 204 -8.51 -1.76 15.81
C ILE A 204 -7.97 -0.62 16.67
N LEU A 205 -8.51 -0.50 17.88
CA LEU A 205 -7.94 0.30 18.94
C LEU A 205 -7.62 -0.61 20.12
N CYS A 206 -6.43 -0.46 20.69
CA CYS A 206 -6.02 -1.17 21.89
C CYS A 206 -5.32 -0.23 22.87
N THR A 207 -5.29 -0.57 24.15
CA THR A 207 -4.37 0.05 25.11
C THR A 207 -2.95 -0.45 24.83
N LEU A 208 -1.98 0.45 24.91
CA LEU A 208 -0.57 0.12 24.76
C LEU A 208 -0.06 -0.61 26.01
N LYS A 209 0.84 -1.58 25.81
CA LYS A 209 1.65 -2.14 26.91
C LYS A 209 2.63 -1.08 27.42
N GLU A 210 2.78 -1.03 28.73
CA GLU A 210 3.88 -0.32 29.41
C GLU A 210 5.20 -1.09 29.28
#